data_AF-A0A2D7NHF9-F1
#
_entry.id   AF-A0A2D7NHF9-F1
#
_cell.length_a   1.000
_cell.length_b   1.000
_cell.length_c   1.000
_cell.angle_alpha   90.00
_cell.angle_beta   90.00
_cell.angle_gamma   90.00
#
_symmetry.space_group_name_H-M   'P 1'
#
loop_
_entity.id
_entity.type
_entity.pdbx_description
1 polymer ?
#
loop_
_entity_poly.entity_id
_entity_poly.type
_entity_poly.pdbx_seq_one_letter_code
_entity_poly.pdbx_strand_id
1 'polypeptide(L)'
;FAHLKEIAAVEFDPVWAFMFEGPDRIAIGFDALEHPSCVIAHAEAQSSKPQRRQDRSWVAHATTEWSRAHLEAERPVVEELLARELSRLLETELSPPWSAHRWRYGLVRTPVGQEVLVDESLGLVACGDWCLGPTVEHALLSGRAAGRS
;
A
#
# COMPACT_ATOMS: atom_id res chain seq x y z
N PHE A 1 5.54 -29.22 0.62
CA PHE A 1 4.52 -28.44 1.34
C PHE A 1 3.17 -28.77 0.75
N ALA A 2 2.25 -29.29 1.57
CA ALA A 2 0.94 -29.79 1.13
C ALA A 2 0.03 -28.68 0.57
N HIS A 3 0.18 -27.45 1.06
CA HIS A 3 -0.75 -26.35 0.79
C HIS A 3 -0.32 -25.39 -0.32
N LEU A 4 0.45 -25.88 -1.30
CA LEU A 4 0.93 -25.04 -2.41
C LEU A 4 -0.21 -24.54 -3.30
N LYS A 5 -1.32 -25.29 -3.42
CA LYS A 5 -2.47 -24.90 -4.23
C LYS A 5 -3.24 -23.74 -3.60
N GLU A 6 -3.41 -23.77 -2.29
CA GLU A 6 -4.04 -22.75 -1.47
C GLU A 6 -3.23 -21.45 -1.55
N ILE A 7 -1.90 -21.54 -1.40
CA ILE A 7 -1.00 -20.38 -1.55
C ILE A 7 -1.09 -19.80 -2.96
N ALA A 8 -1.09 -20.65 -3.99
CA ALA A 8 -1.14 -20.19 -5.38
C ALA A 8 -2.48 -19.54 -5.77
N ALA A 9 -3.55 -19.79 -5.01
CA ALA A 9 -4.87 -19.20 -5.22
C ALA A 9 -5.03 -17.82 -4.56
N VAL A 10 -4.07 -17.38 -3.74
CA VAL A 10 -4.09 -16.05 -3.13
C VAL A 10 -3.88 -14.99 -4.21
N GLU A 11 -4.79 -14.03 -4.26
CA GLU A 11 -4.67 -12.87 -5.13
C GLU A 11 -4.27 -11.63 -4.34
N PHE A 12 -3.39 -10.83 -4.93
CA PHE A 12 -3.02 -9.51 -4.42
C PHE A 12 -3.32 -8.42 -5.43
N ASP A 13 -3.67 -7.27 -4.89
CA ASP A 13 -3.67 -6.01 -5.58
C ASP A 13 -2.33 -5.29 -5.46
N PRO A 14 -1.79 -4.77 -6.57
CA PRO A 14 -0.65 -3.90 -6.51
C PRO A 14 -1.05 -2.52 -6.01
N VAL A 15 -0.10 -1.83 -5.39
CA VAL A 15 -0.23 -0.43 -4.97
C VAL A 15 1.02 0.33 -5.40
N TRP A 16 0.83 1.41 -6.15
CA TRP A 16 1.85 2.44 -6.31
C TRP A 16 1.78 3.43 -5.15
N ALA A 17 2.89 3.59 -4.44
CA ALA A 17 3.10 4.62 -3.43
C ALA A 17 3.97 5.73 -4.03
N PHE A 18 3.70 6.99 -3.69
CA PHE A 18 4.42 8.13 -4.19
C PHE A 18 4.72 9.12 -3.07
N MET A 19 6.00 9.41 -2.87
CA MET A 19 6.48 10.37 -1.89
C MET A 19 6.95 11.63 -2.60
N PHE A 20 6.50 12.79 -2.12
CA PHE A 20 6.76 14.09 -2.75
C PHE A 20 6.77 15.21 -1.73
N GLU A 21 7.31 16.37 -2.11
CA GLU A 21 7.18 17.60 -1.34
C GLU A 21 5.89 18.33 -1.78
N GLY A 22 4.92 18.43 -0.87
CA GLY A 22 3.60 19.01 -1.12
C GLY A 22 3.40 20.37 -0.46
N PRO A 23 2.18 20.91 -0.42
CA PRO A 23 1.88 22.14 0.31
C PRO A 23 2.09 21.97 1.82
N ASP A 24 2.26 23.08 2.52
CA ASP A 24 2.21 23.06 3.99
C ASP A 24 0.80 22.67 4.45
N ARG A 25 0.70 21.69 5.35
CA ARG A 25 -0.60 21.14 5.77
C ARG A 25 -1.45 22.13 6.56
N ILE A 26 -0.82 23.07 7.28
CA ILE A 26 -1.53 24.11 8.03
C ILE A 26 -2.11 25.12 7.04
N ALA A 27 -1.35 25.48 6.00
CA ALA A 27 -1.82 26.39 4.96
C ALA A 27 -2.98 25.81 4.14
N ILE A 28 -2.92 24.51 3.77
CA ILE A 28 -3.98 23.86 3.00
C ILE A 28 -5.18 23.42 3.86
N GLY A 29 -5.02 23.34 5.19
CA GLY A 29 -6.11 23.14 6.14
C GLY A 29 -6.57 21.69 6.33
N PHE A 30 -5.83 20.70 5.82
CA PHE A 30 -6.10 19.28 6.05
C PHE A 30 -4.81 18.47 6.13
N ASP A 31 -4.89 17.33 6.83
CA ASP A 31 -3.75 16.40 6.98
C ASP A 31 -3.78 15.26 5.95
N ALA A 32 -4.96 14.92 5.42
CA ALA A 32 -5.12 13.83 4.47
C ALA A 32 -6.32 14.01 3.54
N LEU A 33 -6.27 13.29 2.41
CA LEU A 33 -7.34 13.12 1.43
C LEU A 33 -7.65 11.63 1.30
N GLU A 34 -8.94 11.28 1.35
CA GLU A 34 -9.43 9.92 1.13
C GLU A 34 -10.20 9.86 -0.18
N HIS A 35 -9.79 8.96 -1.07
CA HIS A 35 -10.33 8.74 -2.41
C HIS A 35 -10.66 10.03 -3.19
N PRO A 36 -9.73 11.00 -3.30
CA PRO A 36 -10.00 12.26 -3.99
C PRO A 36 -10.16 12.11 -5.51
N SER A 37 -9.74 10.98 -6.10
CA SER A 37 -9.98 10.68 -7.52
C SER A 37 -9.94 9.17 -7.81
N CYS A 38 -10.16 8.78 -9.07
CA CYS A 38 -9.98 7.39 -9.50
C CYS A 38 -8.51 6.94 -9.56
N VAL A 39 -7.56 7.87 -9.44
CA VAL A 39 -6.12 7.62 -9.46
C VAL A 39 -5.56 7.51 -8.04
N ILE A 40 -5.94 8.45 -7.16
CA ILE A 40 -5.42 8.54 -5.79
C ILE A 40 -6.44 7.96 -4.82
N ALA A 41 -6.07 6.91 -4.10
CA ALA A 41 -6.87 6.35 -3.02
C ALA A 41 -6.68 7.11 -1.72
N HIS A 42 -5.46 7.56 -1.45
CA HIS A 42 -5.12 8.25 -0.20
C HIS A 42 -3.94 9.17 -0.43
N ALA A 43 -3.91 10.32 0.24
CA ALA A 43 -2.72 11.17 0.33
C ALA A 43 -2.65 11.84 1.71
N GLU A 44 -1.48 11.83 2.34
CA GLU A 44 -1.32 12.33 3.72
C GLU A 44 -0.01 13.09 3.92
N ALA A 45 -0.11 14.20 4.65
CA ALA A 45 1.02 14.95 5.14
C ALA A 45 1.74 14.13 6.21
N GLN A 46 3.02 13.81 6.01
CA GLN A 46 3.77 12.99 6.97
C GLN A 46 4.02 13.71 8.29
N SER A 47 3.99 15.04 8.29
CA SER A 47 4.16 15.87 9.48
C SER A 47 2.95 15.90 10.42
N SER A 48 1.79 15.35 10.01
CA SER A 48 0.63 15.13 10.89
C SER A 48 0.83 13.95 11.85
N LYS A 49 1.72 13.00 11.50
CA LYS A 49 1.97 11.81 12.31
C LYS A 49 2.75 12.16 13.58
N PRO A 50 2.47 11.48 14.72
CA PRO A 50 3.19 11.72 15.97
C PRO A 50 4.71 11.60 15.80
N GLN A 51 5.45 12.51 16.43
CA GLN A 51 6.91 12.51 16.48
C GLN A 51 7.60 12.65 15.11
N ARG A 52 6.89 13.09 14.07
CA ARG A 52 7.48 13.40 12.77
C ARG A 52 7.99 14.84 12.70
N ARG A 53 8.99 15.01 11.83
CA ARG A 53 9.53 16.32 11.47
C ARG A 53 8.40 17.16 10.88
N GLN A 54 8.38 18.44 11.24
CA GLN A 54 7.42 19.41 10.71
C GLN A 54 7.92 19.91 9.35
N ASP A 55 7.90 19.03 8.36
CA ASP A 55 8.26 19.31 6.97
C ASP A 55 7.06 19.11 6.03
N ARG A 56 7.33 19.36 4.74
CA ARG A 56 6.35 19.31 3.65
C ARG A 56 6.33 17.96 2.93
N SER A 57 6.76 16.88 3.59
CA SER A 57 6.71 15.55 2.99
C SER A 57 5.28 15.02 2.97
N TRP A 58 4.83 14.55 1.82
CA TRP A 58 3.57 13.86 1.64
C TRP A 58 3.80 12.45 1.08
N VAL A 59 2.90 11.53 1.42
CA VAL A 59 2.83 10.21 0.79
C VAL A 59 1.43 10.02 0.24
N ALA A 60 1.35 9.61 -1.02
CA ALA A 60 0.10 9.21 -1.66
C ALA A 60 0.15 7.74 -2.05
N HIS A 61 -1.00 7.08 -1.98
CA HIS A 61 -1.24 5.76 -2.51
C HIS A 61 -2.23 5.86 -3.66
N ALA A 62 -1.88 5.26 -4.79
CA ALA A 62 -2.80 5.13 -5.90
C ALA A 62 -3.88 4.09 -5.59
N THR A 63 -5.03 4.19 -6.27
CA THR A 63 -6.06 3.16 -6.24
C THR A 63 -5.53 1.83 -6.75
N THR A 64 -6.12 0.72 -6.31
CA THR A 64 -5.71 -0.61 -6.79
C THR A 64 -6.07 -0.77 -8.27
N GLU A 65 -7.17 -0.16 -8.72
CA GLU A 65 -7.57 -0.10 -10.14
C GLU A 65 -6.50 0.57 -10.99
N TRP A 66 -6.07 1.77 -10.61
CA TRP A 66 -5.04 2.50 -11.34
C TRP A 66 -3.70 1.79 -11.27
N SER A 67 -3.35 1.25 -10.10
CA SER A 67 -2.11 0.50 -9.89
C SER A 67 -2.04 -0.78 -10.73
N ARG A 68 -3.16 -1.49 -10.92
CA ARG A 68 -3.25 -2.63 -11.84
C ARG A 68 -2.99 -2.22 -13.28
N ALA A 69 -3.62 -1.13 -13.73
CA ALA A 69 -3.45 -0.63 -15.09
C ALA A 69 -2.02 -0.17 -15.39
N HIS A 70 -1.27 0.28 -14.37
CA HIS A 70 0.10 0.76 -14.47
C HIS A 70 1.10 -0.17 -13.79
N LEU A 71 0.77 -1.45 -13.61
CA LEU A 71 1.61 -2.37 -12.84
C LEU A 71 3.02 -2.46 -13.42
N GLU A 72 3.15 -2.62 -14.74
CA GLU A 72 4.45 -2.78 -15.41
C GLU A 72 5.05 -1.46 -15.92
N ALA A 73 4.40 -0.32 -15.64
CA ALA A 73 4.91 0.96 -16.06
C ALA A 73 6.27 1.28 -15.41
N GLU A 74 7.14 1.96 -16.16
CA GLU A 74 8.43 2.41 -15.63
C GLU A 74 8.23 3.47 -14.56
N ARG A 75 9.06 3.41 -13.51
CA ARG A 75 8.94 4.31 -12.35
C ARG A 75 8.88 5.81 -12.74
N PRO A 76 9.73 6.34 -13.64
CA PRO A 76 9.67 7.76 -14.01
C PRO A 76 8.34 8.16 -14.64
N VAL A 77 7.72 7.26 -15.43
CA VAL A 77 6.40 7.52 -16.04
C VAL A 77 5.32 7.61 -14.97
N VAL A 78 5.35 6.70 -13.99
CA VAL A 78 4.40 6.70 -12.87
C VAL A 78 4.57 7.94 -12.00
N GLU A 79 5.81 8.34 -11.71
CA GLU A 79 6.12 9.55 -10.95
C GLU A 79 5.49 10.79 -11.58
N GLU A 80 5.69 10.98 -12.89
CA GLU A 80 5.11 12.11 -13.63
C GLU A 80 3.56 12.09 -13.65
N LEU A 81 2.95 10.92 -13.81
CA LEU A 81 1.49 10.77 -13.82
C LEU A 81 0.89 11.10 -12.44
N LEU A 82 1.51 10.58 -11.37
CA LEU A 82 1.05 10.83 -10.00
C LEU A 82 1.31 12.28 -9.58
N ALA A 83 2.47 12.85 -9.91
CA ALA A 83 2.78 14.25 -9.67
C ALA A 83 1.76 15.18 -10.35
N ARG A 84 1.39 14.90 -11.60
CA ARG A 84 0.39 15.69 -12.34
C ARG A 84 -0.98 15.65 -11.66
N GLU A 85 -1.45 14.46 -11.29
CA GLU A 85 -2.75 14.32 -10.64
C GLU A 85 -2.77 14.97 -9.26
N LEU A 86 -1.70 14.80 -8.47
CA LEU A 86 -1.59 15.44 -7.16
C LEU A 86 -1.44 16.96 -7.26
N SER A 87 -0.75 17.47 -8.28
CA SER A 87 -0.66 18.92 -8.52
C SER A 87 -2.04 19.52 -8.78
N ARG A 88 -2.88 18.80 -9.54
CA ARG A 88 -4.27 19.18 -9.80
C ARG A 88 -5.13 19.12 -8.54
N LEU A 89 -5.01 18.05 -7.74
CA LEU A 89 -5.81 17.85 -6.54
C LEU A 89 -5.45 18.82 -5.41
N LEU A 90 -4.17 19.19 -5.30
CA LEU A 90 -3.66 20.07 -4.25
C LEU A 90 -3.57 21.54 -4.68
N GLU A 91 -3.99 21.84 -5.92
CA GLU A 91 -3.91 23.18 -6.54
C GLU A 91 -2.50 23.82 -6.38
N THR A 92 -1.47 22.99 -6.46
CA THR A 92 -0.07 23.36 -6.21
C THR A 92 0.81 22.70 -7.24
N GLU A 93 1.73 23.43 -7.87
CA GLU A 93 2.70 22.83 -8.77
C GLU A 93 3.72 22.01 -7.97
N LEU A 94 3.76 20.69 -8.24
CA LEU A 94 4.72 19.78 -7.63
C LEU A 94 5.94 19.65 -8.55
N SER A 95 7.12 19.61 -7.95
CA SER A 95 8.38 19.38 -8.66
C SER A 95 9.24 18.36 -7.91
N PRO A 96 10.20 17.71 -8.58
CA PRO A 96 11.19 16.88 -7.91
C PRO A 96 11.95 17.64 -6.79
N PRO A 97 12.47 16.94 -5.78
CA PRO A 97 12.61 15.50 -5.71
C PRO A 97 11.33 14.78 -5.29
N TRP A 98 11.06 13.64 -5.93
CA TRP A 98 10.00 12.70 -5.58
C TRP A 98 10.48 11.27 -5.79
N SER A 99 9.70 10.29 -5.33
CA SER A 99 10.01 8.88 -5.53
C SER A 99 8.73 8.04 -5.52
N ALA A 100 8.56 7.18 -6.53
CA ALA A 100 7.51 6.18 -6.55
C ALA A 100 8.04 4.78 -6.20
N HIS A 101 7.23 4.01 -5.47
CA HIS A 101 7.50 2.62 -5.16
C HIS A 101 6.31 1.72 -5.56
N ARG A 102 6.63 0.57 -6.17
CA ARG A 102 5.65 -0.43 -6.61
C ARG A 102 5.60 -1.60 -5.65
N TRP A 103 4.52 -1.69 -4.89
CA TRP A 103 4.18 -2.88 -4.13
C TRP A 103 3.37 -3.82 -5.04
N ARG A 104 4.01 -4.79 -5.70
CA ARG A 104 3.30 -5.75 -6.58
C ARG A 104 2.29 -6.59 -5.81
N TYR A 105 2.62 -6.97 -4.59
CA TYR A 105 1.78 -7.69 -3.65
C TYR A 105 1.44 -6.76 -2.49
N GLY A 106 0.70 -5.68 -2.79
CA GLY A 106 0.47 -4.59 -1.85
C GLY A 106 -0.66 -4.86 -0.87
N LEU A 107 -1.81 -5.34 -1.38
CA LEU A 107 -3.00 -5.64 -0.58
C LEU A 107 -3.55 -7.00 -0.96
N VAL A 108 -3.91 -7.82 0.02
CA VAL A 108 -4.61 -9.09 -0.22
C VAL A 108 -6.00 -8.79 -0.79
N ARG A 109 -6.27 -9.30 -1.99
CA ARG A 109 -7.61 -9.25 -2.60
C ARG A 109 -8.42 -10.49 -2.25
N THR A 110 -7.79 -11.67 -2.34
CA THR A 110 -8.43 -12.95 -2.06
C THR A 110 -7.53 -13.72 -1.09
N PRO A 111 -7.88 -13.75 0.22
CA PRO A 111 -7.12 -14.51 1.20
C PRO A 111 -7.41 -16.01 1.09
N VAL A 112 -6.59 -16.84 1.73
CA VAL A 112 -6.85 -18.28 1.87
C VAL A 112 -8.10 -18.56 2.72
N GLY A 113 -8.38 -17.70 3.70
CA GLY A 113 -9.53 -17.84 4.60
C GLY A 113 -9.27 -18.77 5.79
N GLN A 114 -8.01 -19.06 6.10
CA GLN A 114 -7.56 -19.85 7.24
C GLN A 114 -6.48 -19.07 7.99
N GLU A 115 -6.43 -19.13 9.33
CA GLU A 115 -5.44 -18.38 10.11
C GLU A 115 -4.00 -18.75 9.75
N VAL A 116 -3.74 -20.03 9.43
CA VAL A 116 -2.44 -20.56 9.02
C VAL A 116 -2.63 -21.80 8.14
N LEU A 117 -1.58 -22.15 7.39
CA LEU A 117 -1.47 -23.42 6.67
C LEU A 117 -0.39 -24.28 7.32
N VAL A 118 -0.76 -25.47 7.80
CA VAL A 118 0.14 -26.38 8.53
C VAL A 118 0.36 -27.66 7.73
N ASP A 119 1.61 -27.94 7.38
CA ASP A 119 2.03 -29.23 6.84
C ASP A 119 2.71 -30.04 7.94
N GLU A 120 1.92 -30.83 8.66
CA GLU A 120 2.40 -31.67 9.77
C GLU A 120 3.46 -32.67 9.32
N SER A 121 3.36 -33.18 8.09
CA SER A 121 4.30 -34.18 7.57
C SER A 121 5.72 -33.63 7.41
N LEU A 122 5.83 -32.32 7.14
CA LEU A 122 7.09 -31.61 6.99
C LEU A 122 7.46 -30.75 8.20
N GLY A 123 6.57 -30.62 9.19
CA GLY A 123 6.74 -29.71 10.32
C GLY A 123 6.82 -28.24 9.89
N LEU A 124 6.08 -27.87 8.84
CA LEU A 124 6.10 -26.51 8.27
C LEU A 124 4.78 -25.78 8.54
N VAL A 125 4.89 -24.50 8.88
CA VAL A 125 3.76 -23.58 9.04
C VAL A 125 3.97 -22.38 8.13
N ALA A 126 2.94 -22.01 7.37
CA ALA A 126 2.91 -20.78 6.58
C ALA A 126 1.85 -19.82 7.12
N CYS A 127 2.23 -18.55 7.26
CA CYS A 127 1.42 -17.49 7.83
C CYS A 127 1.70 -16.15 7.16
N GLY A 128 0.75 -15.22 7.27
CA GLY A 128 0.86 -13.85 6.76
C GLY A 128 -0.50 -13.15 6.74
N ASP A 129 -0.51 -11.88 6.31
CA ASP A 129 -1.75 -11.16 6.02
C ASP A 129 -2.64 -11.94 5.04
N TRP A 130 -2.04 -12.52 4.00
CA TRP A 130 -2.71 -13.34 2.96
C TRP A 130 -3.49 -14.56 3.45
N CYS A 131 -3.29 -14.97 4.71
CA CYS A 131 -4.12 -15.97 5.36
C CYS A 131 -5.54 -15.46 5.63
N LEU A 132 -5.68 -14.20 6.04
CA LEU A 132 -6.93 -13.64 6.58
C LEU A 132 -7.42 -12.37 5.87
N GLY A 133 -6.54 -11.50 5.40
CA GLY A 133 -6.91 -10.25 4.72
C GLY A 133 -5.81 -9.19 4.71
N PRO A 134 -6.09 -7.97 4.21
CA PRO A 134 -5.06 -7.01 3.77
C PRO A 134 -4.48 -6.12 4.87
N THR A 135 -4.69 -6.43 6.16
CA THR A 135 -4.37 -5.51 7.25
C THR A 135 -3.21 -6.02 8.10
N VAL A 136 -2.53 -5.11 8.80
CA VAL A 136 -1.52 -5.46 9.79
C VAL A 136 -2.10 -6.39 10.87
N GLU A 137 -3.36 -6.18 11.27
CA GLU A 137 -4.04 -7.05 12.23
C GLU A 137 -4.18 -8.49 11.71
N HIS A 138 -4.56 -8.68 10.45
CA HIS A 138 -4.62 -10.01 9.82
C HIS A 138 -3.26 -10.71 9.84
N ALA A 139 -2.17 -10.01 9.52
CA ALA A 139 -0.82 -10.56 9.62
C ALA A 139 -0.48 -10.99 11.06
N LEU A 140 -0.80 -10.15 12.05
CA LEU A 140 -0.53 -10.43 13.45
C LEU A 140 -1.33 -11.62 13.97
N LEU A 141 -2.61 -11.73 13.62
CA LEU A 141 -3.48 -12.85 13.99
C LEU A 141 -2.94 -14.16 13.41
N SER A 142 -2.61 -14.16 12.12
CA SER A 142 -2.01 -15.32 11.45
C SER A 142 -0.67 -15.73 12.07
N GLY A 143 0.23 -14.78 12.33
CA GLY A 143 1.51 -15.05 12.99
C GLY A 143 1.36 -15.58 14.42
N ARG A 144 0.37 -15.10 15.17
CA ARG A 144 0.05 -15.63 16.51
C ARG A 144 -0.49 -17.06 16.43
N ALA A 145 -1.32 -17.37 15.44
CA ALA A 145 -1.80 -18.73 15.21
C ALA A 145 -0.66 -19.68 14.84
N ALA A 146 0.30 -19.21 14.02
CA ALA A 146 1.49 -19.99 13.69
C ALA A 146 2.33 -20.34 14.92
N GLY A 147 2.52 -19.40 15.85
CA GLY A 147 3.25 -19.67 17.10
C GLY A 147 2.56 -20.64 18.07
N ARG A 148 1.29 -21.00 17.82
CA ARG A 148 0.54 -22.01 18.59
C ARG A 148 0.45 -23.36 17.89
N SER A 149 0.87 -23.44 16.63
CA SER A 149 0.73 -24.62 15.76
C SER A 149 1.89 -25.61 15.95
#